data_AF-A0AB35F2V5-F1
#
_entry.id   AF-A0AB35F2V5-F1
#
_cell.length_a   1.000
_cell.length_b   1.000
_cell.length_c   1.000
_cell.angle_alpha   90.00
_cell.angle_beta   90.00
_cell.angle_gamma   90.00
#
_symmetry.space_group_name_H-M   'P 1'
#
loop_
_entity.id
_entity.type
_entity.pdbx_description
1 polymer ?
#
loop_
_entity_poly.entity_id
_entity_poly.type
_entity_poly.pdbx_seq_one_letter_code
_entity_poly.pdbx_strand_id
1 'polypeptide(L)'
;MNTYTSIDELIASLSQLEPGEWIYTNINTWEARPEGTHFFYIPWDYIQSLENDEIYLDEEDLEMPLAVETFSLKGWMLVSSLNYIVKNKNSGGHGNKWFIDEVNYYRENDIYRT
;
A
#
# COMPACT_ATOMS: atom_id res chain seq x y z
N MET A 1 0.43 13.40 0.13
CA MET A 1 1.01 12.03 0.08
C MET A 1 1.69 11.69 1.40
N ASN A 2 1.64 10.42 1.82
CA ASN A 2 2.43 9.89 2.95
C ASN A 2 3.28 8.70 2.49
N THR A 3 4.44 8.52 3.14
CA THR A 3 5.35 7.40 2.90
C THR A 3 5.62 6.67 4.21
N TYR A 4 5.64 5.34 4.14
CA TYR A 4 5.89 4.46 5.27
C TYR A 4 7.06 3.55 4.92
N THR A 5 8.06 3.49 5.79
CA THR A 5 9.31 2.74 5.57
C THR A 5 9.28 1.34 6.16
N SER A 6 8.21 0.99 6.87
CA SER A 6 7.99 -0.34 7.44
C SER A 6 6.50 -0.70 7.50
N ILE A 7 6.23 -2.01 7.67
CA ILE A 7 4.88 -2.53 7.91
C ILE A 7 4.27 -1.92 9.17
N ASP A 8 5.06 -1.76 10.25
CA ASP A 8 4.56 -1.23 11.52
C ASP A 8 4.14 0.23 11.40
N GLU A 9 4.92 1.06 10.66
CA GLU A 9 4.56 2.45 10.37
C GLU A 9 3.27 2.56 9.55
N LEU A 10 3.12 1.72 8.53
CA LEU A 10 1.90 1.66 7.73
C LEU A 10 0.71 1.27 8.63
N ILE A 11 0.82 0.18 9.38
CA ILE A 11 -0.25 -0.34 10.24
C ILE A 11 -0.70 0.71 11.25
N ALA A 12 0.23 1.42 11.88
CA ALA A 12 -0.07 2.47 12.85
C ALA A 12 -0.85 3.64 12.24
N SER A 13 -0.76 3.84 10.92
CA SER A 13 -1.36 4.96 10.21
C SER A 13 -2.69 4.61 9.54
N LEU A 14 -2.97 3.33 9.26
CA LEU A 14 -4.12 2.88 8.45
C LEU A 14 -5.49 3.38 8.94
N SER A 15 -5.68 3.58 10.25
CA SER A 15 -6.95 4.07 10.79
C SER A 15 -7.25 5.53 10.45
N GLN A 16 -6.26 6.27 9.97
CA GLN A 16 -6.36 7.68 9.59
C GLN A 16 -6.48 7.86 8.07
N LEU A 17 -6.33 6.77 7.30
CA LEU A 17 -6.35 6.80 5.84
C LEU A 17 -7.75 6.53 5.30
N GLU A 18 -8.04 7.07 4.12
CA GLU A 18 -9.34 6.87 3.49
C GLU A 18 -9.52 5.42 3.01
N PRO A 19 -10.59 4.71 3.41
CA PRO A 19 -10.75 3.28 3.11
C PRO A 19 -10.85 2.92 1.61
N GLY A 20 -11.27 3.87 0.78
CA GLY A 20 -11.42 3.69 -0.68
C GLY A 20 -10.14 3.92 -1.47
N GLU A 21 -9.09 4.42 -0.84
CA GLU A 21 -7.83 4.74 -1.48
C GLU A 21 -6.87 3.54 -1.50
N TRP A 22 -5.90 3.59 -2.41
CA TRP A 22 -4.88 2.56 -2.57
C TRP A 22 -3.61 2.88 -1.79
N ILE A 23 -2.96 1.82 -1.31
CA ILE A 23 -1.54 1.83 -0.97
C ILE A 23 -0.77 1.32 -2.18
N TYR A 24 0.35 1.97 -2.48
CA TYR A 24 1.24 1.65 -3.58
C TYR A 24 2.58 1.15 -3.05
N THR A 25 3.19 0.21 -3.76
CA THR A 25 4.53 -0.29 -3.43
C THR A 25 5.24 -0.83 -4.66
N ASN A 26 6.55 -1.05 -4.54
CA ASN A 26 7.32 -1.81 -5.52
C ASN A 26 7.07 -3.30 -5.30
N ILE A 27 6.34 -3.95 -6.22
CA ILE A 27 5.91 -5.36 -6.06
C ILE A 27 7.11 -6.30 -5.98
N ASN A 28 8.16 -6.08 -6.78
CA ASN A 28 9.36 -6.91 -6.75
C ASN A 28 10.05 -6.84 -5.37
N THR A 29 10.03 -5.67 -4.74
CA THR A 29 10.58 -5.49 -3.39
C THR A 29 9.72 -6.20 -2.35
N TRP A 30 8.39 -6.08 -2.45
CA TRP A 30 7.45 -6.80 -1.58
C TRP A 30 7.64 -8.31 -1.67
N GLU A 31 7.75 -8.88 -2.87
CA GLU A 31 7.93 -10.32 -3.07
C GLU A 31 9.29 -10.83 -2.56
N ALA A 32 10.35 -10.06 -2.75
CA ALA A 32 11.70 -10.46 -2.34
C ALA A 32 11.97 -10.24 -0.84
N ARG A 33 11.46 -9.14 -0.27
CA ARG A 33 11.73 -8.73 1.12
C ARG A 33 10.60 -7.83 1.68
N PRO A 34 9.45 -8.42 2.05
CA PRO A 34 8.28 -7.69 2.54
C PRO A 34 8.59 -6.72 3.70
N GLU A 35 9.44 -7.13 4.63
CA GLU A 35 9.76 -6.35 5.83
C GLU A 35 10.57 -5.08 5.54
N GLY A 36 11.29 -5.04 4.42
CA GLY A 36 12.09 -3.90 3.99
C GLY A 36 11.48 -3.14 2.83
N THR A 37 10.15 -3.24 2.67
CA THR A 37 9.37 -2.61 1.61
C THR A 37 8.88 -1.23 2.05
N HIS A 38 8.95 -0.25 1.16
CA HIS A 38 8.35 1.06 1.35
C HIS A 38 6.91 1.08 0.80
N PHE A 39 6.03 1.81 1.48
CA PHE A 39 4.63 1.95 1.11
C PHE A 39 4.29 3.42 0.91
N PHE A 40 3.47 3.70 -0.09
CA PHE A 40 3.08 5.04 -0.47
C PHE A 40 1.56 5.16 -0.45
N TYR A 41 1.06 6.13 0.30
CA TYR A 41 -0.33 6.53 0.26
C TYR A 41 -0.42 7.83 -0.54
N ILE A 42 -1.01 7.72 -1.73
CA ILE A 42 -1.10 8.81 -2.71
C ILE A 42 -2.59 9.05 -2.97
N PRO A 43 -3.25 9.95 -2.20
CA PRO A 43 -4.66 10.26 -2.40
C PRO A 43 -4.92 10.81 -3.80
N TRP A 44 -6.11 10.52 -4.34
CA TRP A 44 -6.54 11.12 -5.60
C TRP A 44 -6.54 12.66 -5.53
N ASP A 45 -7.06 13.23 -4.44
CA ASP A 45 -7.08 14.67 -4.20
C ASP A 45 -5.67 15.29 -4.18
N TYR A 46 -4.66 14.51 -3.78
CA TYR A 46 -3.27 14.97 -3.84
C TYR A 46 -2.78 15.03 -5.29
N ILE A 47 -3.07 14.01 -6.11
CA ILE A 47 -2.69 13.99 -7.53
C ILE A 47 -3.35 15.16 -8.27
N GLN A 48 -4.63 15.41 -8.01
CA GLN A 48 -5.38 16.53 -8.61
C GLN A 48 -4.89 17.93 -8.18
N SER A 49 -4.08 18.01 -7.13
CA SER A 49 -3.49 19.27 -6.66
C SER A 49 -2.13 19.59 -7.30
N LEU A 50 -1.55 18.65 -8.05
CA LEU A 50 -0.24 18.79 -8.68
C LEU A 50 -0.34 19.55 -10.01
N GLU A 51 0.74 20.26 -10.36
CA GLU A 51 0.89 20.83 -11.69
C GLU A 51 1.22 19.73 -12.72
N ASN A 52 0.95 20.01 -14.00
CA ASN A 52 1.15 19.02 -15.07
C ASN A 52 2.61 18.55 -15.21
N ASP A 53 3.60 19.38 -14.86
CA ASP A 53 5.02 19.02 -14.87
C ASP A 53 5.48 18.26 -13.62
N GLU A 54 4.58 18.09 -12.63
CA GLU A 54 4.77 17.28 -11.43
C GLU A 54 4.08 15.90 -11.53
N ILE A 55 3.51 15.57 -12.69
CA ILE A 55 2.79 14.32 -12.96
C ILE A 55 3.50 13.54 -14.07
N TYR A 56 3.58 12.21 -13.89
CA TYR A 56 3.92 11.26 -14.96
C TYR A 56 2.79 10.25 -15.11
N LEU A 57 2.74 9.59 -16.28
CA LEU A 57 1.86 8.44 -16.48
C LEU A 57 2.67 7.16 -16.23
N ASP A 58 2.16 6.30 -15.35
CA ASP A 58 2.78 5.02 -15.08
C ASP A 58 2.54 3.99 -16.21
N GLU A 59 2.96 2.74 -15.99
CA GLU A 59 2.81 1.66 -16.98
C GLU A 59 1.33 1.32 -17.29
N GLU A 60 0.39 1.77 -16.47
CA GLU A 60 -1.05 1.55 -16.61
C GLU A 60 -1.79 2.80 -17.10
N ASP A 61 -1.05 3.80 -17.62
CA ASP A 61 -1.54 5.12 -18.01
C ASP A 61 -2.24 5.87 -16.87
N LEU A 62 -1.88 5.57 -15.61
CA LEU A 62 -2.41 6.27 -14.43
C LEU A 62 -1.52 7.47 -14.07
N GLU A 63 -2.16 8.59 -13.77
CA GLU A 63 -1.48 9.80 -13.28
C GLU A 63 -0.85 9.53 -11.92
N MET A 64 0.45 9.79 -11.82
CA MET A 64 1.24 9.57 -10.61
C MET A 64 2.18 10.76 -10.37
N PRO A 65 2.51 11.09 -9.11
CA PRO A 65 3.45 12.18 -8.81
C PRO A 65 4.85 11.88 -9.33
N LEU A 66 5.48 12.79 -10.07
CA LEU A 66 6.84 12.64 -10.59
C LEU A 66 7.87 12.31 -9.50
N ALA A 67 7.65 12.80 -8.28
CA ALA A 67 8.47 12.50 -7.11
C ALA A 67 8.60 10.99 -6.78
N VAL A 68 7.68 10.15 -7.26
CA VAL A 68 7.69 8.70 -7.02
C VAL A 68 8.05 7.85 -8.24
N GLU A 69 8.37 8.46 -9.39
CA GLU A 69 8.68 7.76 -10.65
C GLU A 69 9.78 6.70 -10.48
N THR A 70 10.82 7.04 -9.74
CA THR A 70 11.99 6.16 -9.52
C THR A 70 11.73 4.92 -8.66
N PHE A 71 10.56 4.84 -8.00
CA PHE A 71 10.24 3.72 -7.11
C PHE A 71 9.56 2.55 -7.82
N SER A 72 9.16 2.71 -9.09
CA SER A 72 8.44 1.69 -9.87
C SER A 72 7.23 1.14 -9.10
N LEU A 73 6.36 2.05 -8.66
CA LEU A 73 5.20 1.73 -7.84
C LEU A 73 4.11 1.05 -8.67
N LYS A 74 3.38 0.14 -8.02
CA LYS A 74 2.09 -0.39 -8.50
C LYS A 74 1.08 -0.38 -7.37
N GLY A 75 -0.21 -0.37 -7.73
CA GLY A 75 -1.31 -0.57 -6.79
C GLY A 75 -1.10 -1.86 -6.01
N TRP A 76 -0.98 -1.76 -4.68
CA TRP A 76 -0.69 -2.89 -3.82
C TRP A 76 -1.96 -3.48 -3.22
N MET A 77 -2.66 -2.67 -2.43
CA MET A 77 -3.88 -3.04 -1.72
C MET A 77 -4.71 -1.80 -1.38
N LEU A 78 -6.04 -1.97 -1.34
CA LEU A 78 -6.95 -0.97 -0.77
C LEU A 78 -6.74 -0.82 0.75
N VAL A 79 -6.86 0.41 1.23
CA VAL A 79 -6.79 0.75 2.66
C VAL A 79 -7.85 -0.01 3.46
N SER A 80 -9.07 -0.18 2.93
CA SER A 80 -10.13 -0.98 3.57
C SER A 80 -9.73 -2.45 3.76
N SER A 81 -9.15 -3.07 2.74
CA SER A 81 -8.67 -4.46 2.80
C SER A 81 -7.54 -4.63 3.82
N LEU A 82 -6.59 -3.67 3.86
CA LEU A 82 -5.52 -3.66 4.86
C LEU A 82 -6.07 -3.48 6.29
N ASN A 83 -7.02 -2.57 6.49
CA ASN A 83 -7.69 -2.38 7.78
C ASN A 83 -8.38 -3.67 8.27
N TYR A 84 -8.99 -4.44 7.37
CA TYR A 84 -9.58 -5.73 7.70
C TYR A 84 -8.54 -6.74 8.20
N ILE A 85 -7.43 -6.90 7.46
CA ILE A 85 -6.35 -7.81 7.83
C ILE A 85 -5.71 -7.39 9.17
N VAL A 86 -5.46 -6.09 9.36
CA VAL A 86 -4.88 -5.56 10.62
C VAL A 86 -5.80 -5.76 11.81
N LYS A 87 -7.12 -5.61 11.63
CA LYS A 87 -8.08 -5.90 12.69
C LYS A 87 -7.97 -7.35 13.18
N ASN A 88 -7.85 -8.30 12.25
CA ASN A 88 -7.67 -9.72 12.58
C ASN A 88 -6.30 -9.99 13.21
N LYS A 89 -5.24 -9.35 12.70
CA LYS A 89 -3.89 -9.39 13.30
C LYS A 89 -3.93 -9.01 14.78
N ASN A 90 -4.57 -7.89 15.10
CA ASN A 90 -4.63 -7.35 16.46
C ASN A 90 -5.52 -8.21 17.37
N SER A 91 -6.65 -8.70 16.86
CA SER A 91 -7.59 -9.53 17.62
C SER A 91 -7.00 -10.91 17.96
N GLY A 92 -6.20 -11.48 17.06
CA GLY A 92 -5.53 -12.77 17.25
C GLY A 92 -4.14 -12.72 17.90
N GLY A 93 -3.62 -11.52 18.20
CA GLY A 93 -2.27 -11.37 18.75
C GLY A 93 -1.15 -11.77 17.79
N HIS A 94 -1.36 -11.58 16.48
CA HIS A 94 -0.44 -12.03 15.45
C HIS A 94 0.68 -11.01 15.15
N GLY A 95 1.85 -11.52 14.73
CA GLY A 95 3.00 -10.72 14.31
C GLY A 95 3.00 -10.37 12.81
N ASN A 96 4.08 -9.72 12.36
CA ASN A 96 4.18 -9.23 10.97
C ASN A 96 4.31 -10.36 9.94
N LYS A 97 4.87 -11.52 10.32
CA LYS A 97 4.88 -12.70 9.45
C LYS A 97 3.48 -13.15 9.03
N TRP A 98 2.56 -13.24 10.00
CA TRP A 98 1.17 -13.59 9.72
C TRP A 98 0.50 -12.55 8.82
N PHE A 99 0.75 -11.26 9.08
CA PHE A 99 0.23 -10.17 8.23
C PHE A 99 0.70 -10.31 6.77
N ILE A 100 1.99 -10.57 6.56
CA ILE A 100 2.56 -10.81 5.23
C ILE A 100 1.88 -12.00 4.56
N ASP A 101 1.73 -13.12 5.29
CA ASP A 101 1.09 -14.33 4.76
C ASP A 101 -0.37 -14.08 4.36
N GLU A 102 -1.13 -13.31 5.13
CA GLU A 102 -2.51 -12.93 4.80
C GLU A 102 -2.61 -11.98 3.60
N VAL A 103 -1.72 -10.98 3.54
CA VAL A 103 -1.65 -10.07 2.38
C VAL A 103 -1.35 -10.86 1.12
N ASN A 104 -0.36 -11.75 1.14
CA ASN A 104 0.01 -12.56 -0.01
C ASN A 104 -1.15 -13.48 -0.42
N TYR A 105 -1.80 -14.12 0.54
CA TYR A 105 -2.96 -14.97 0.26
C TYR A 105 -4.10 -14.17 -0.39
N TYR A 106 -4.45 -13.01 0.17
CA TYR A 106 -5.48 -12.15 -0.40
C TYR A 106 -5.12 -11.69 -1.82
N ARG A 107 -3.89 -11.27 -2.07
CA ARG A 107 -3.46 -10.82 -3.40
C ARG A 107 -3.46 -11.92 -4.45
N GLU A 108 -3.22 -13.17 -4.05
CA GLU A 108 -3.25 -14.32 -4.96
C GLU A 108 -4.68 -14.82 -5.23
N ASN A 109 -5.57 -14.74 -4.23
CA ASN A 109 -6.87 -15.42 -4.27
C ASN A 109 -8.08 -14.49 -4.33
N ASP A 110 -7.89 -13.18 -4.11
CA ASP A 110 -8.93 -12.16 -3.93
C ASP A 110 -9.99 -12.52 -2.87
N ILE A 111 -9.57 -13.29 -1.87
CA ILE A 111 -10.40 -13.72 -0.73
C ILE A 111 -9.61 -13.68 0.58
N TYR A 112 -10.32 -13.41 1.68
CA TYR A 112 -9.76 -13.52 3.03
C TYR A 112 -9.89 -14.96 3.53
N ARG A 113 -8.86 -15.47 4.23
CA ARG A 113 -8.88 -16.84 4.82
C ARG A 113 -9.09 -16.90 6.33
N THR A 114 -9.28 -15.73 6.98
CA THR A 114 -9.43 -15.49 8.43
C THR A 114 -9.32 -16.69 9.36
#